data_AF-A0A0M0BVA7-F1
#
_entry.id   AF-A0A0M0BVA7-F1
#
_cell.length_a   1.000
_cell.length_b   1.000
_cell.length_c   1.000
_cell.angle_alpha   90.00
_cell.angle_beta   90.00
_cell.angle_gamma   90.00
#
_symmetry.space_group_name_H-M   'P 1'
#
loop_
_entity.id
_entity.type
_entity.pdbx_description
1 polymer ?
#
loop_
_entity_poly.entity_id
_entity_poly.type
_entity_poly.pdbx_seq_one_letter_code
_entity_poly.pdbx_strand_id
1 'polypeptide(L)'
;MKSKTVLACSITILSLVYILSAQSFVEVKGCYGPHITAQISSNEVKVNESVTINGEICPGDPNVTIRVTFTRPDYTWIDQFVVTDSEGKFSVTQELDEAGYWNIFPIYGHICDRLYANVTDPNADPNAPIPTFELPPYKPNYTLVSAAAISLSLGTIVAVVGTKNKTRKISSLRLFVQIGFVFLIFFGMFIDHQNIPVPAEQIAPHEVLISTEVLGVSMPDGLPVPFFGCYYPCGRTTTCALWELQTYIYPFWDAGRGWGVNYASSGIMRLGVVFGSIILLSIVLGKFFCGWICPFGLYMDLISKLRKTLRIRYRVLSDNFNKKFHQLGYVILALILILSILFGMQAIANTQIIPETEKGGFIYQYFSAPFCQVCPMKPLCMSLQTSVGLLRPEWLTESTTGDFYQLGYYLTSLNIVILAIVSLAAFFYRRSWCRICPLGALIALFSRFPPFKWISALRLDKVEKKCTKCGVCKRVCPTQVTEVYEKKGGDVTSSNCLLCLRCVEMCPYEDALRLNLAGKTVMRSRNWLESNEF
;
A
#
# COMPACT_ATOMS: atom_id res chain seq x y z
N MET A 1 -9.48 38.31 4.26
CA MET A 1 -10.11 38.10 5.59
C MET A 1 -10.49 36.65 5.84
N LYS A 2 -11.25 35.95 4.99
CA LYS A 2 -11.71 34.55 5.24
C LYS A 2 -10.62 33.50 5.53
N SER A 3 -9.42 33.59 4.92
CA SER A 3 -8.33 32.62 5.16
C SER A 3 -7.67 32.75 6.54
N LYS A 4 -7.61 33.96 7.11
CA LYS A 4 -7.04 34.18 8.44
C LYS A 4 -7.99 33.70 9.53
N THR A 5 -9.29 33.82 9.31
CA THR A 5 -10.33 33.34 10.24
C THR A 5 -10.39 31.81 10.30
N VAL A 6 -10.19 31.12 9.16
CA VAL A 6 -10.14 29.65 9.14
C VAL A 6 -8.87 29.14 9.81
N LEU A 7 -7.72 29.74 9.53
CA LEU A 7 -6.46 29.37 10.19
C LEU A 7 -6.52 29.65 11.71
N ALA A 8 -7.10 30.79 12.10
CA ALA A 8 -7.33 31.12 13.51
C ALA A 8 -8.25 30.10 14.15
N CYS A 9 -9.43 29.81 13.58
CA CYS A 9 -10.33 28.76 14.12
C CYS A 9 -9.65 27.38 14.20
N SER A 10 -8.87 26.98 13.19
CA SER A 10 -8.14 25.70 13.21
C SER A 10 -7.08 25.68 14.32
N ILE A 11 -6.35 26.78 14.52
CA ILE A 11 -5.38 26.93 15.61
C ILE A 11 -6.11 26.94 16.95
N THR A 12 -7.22 27.68 17.12
CA THR A 12 -7.98 27.72 18.37
C THR A 12 -8.57 26.36 18.70
N ILE A 13 -9.04 25.60 17.71
CA ILE A 13 -9.51 24.22 17.89
C ILE A 13 -8.35 23.30 18.27
N LEU A 14 -7.20 23.39 17.59
CA LEU A 14 -5.98 22.65 17.97
C LEU A 14 -5.49 23.01 19.38
N SER A 15 -5.54 24.28 19.76
CA SER A 15 -5.20 24.78 21.09
C SER A 15 -6.21 24.31 22.14
N LEU A 16 -7.51 24.33 21.85
CA LEU A 16 -8.54 23.81 22.76
C LEU A 16 -8.39 22.30 22.94
N VAL A 17 -8.13 21.55 21.86
CA VAL A 17 -7.86 20.11 21.89
C VAL A 17 -6.58 19.83 22.69
N TYR A 18 -5.54 20.65 22.56
CA TYR A 18 -4.31 20.56 23.35
C TYR A 18 -4.55 20.86 24.84
N ILE A 19 -5.33 21.88 25.17
CA ILE A 19 -5.65 22.26 26.56
C ILE A 19 -6.58 21.24 27.22
N LEU A 20 -7.55 20.69 26.48
CA LEU A 20 -8.43 19.61 26.95
C LEU A 20 -7.70 18.27 27.10
N SER A 21 -6.72 17.97 26.23
CA SER A 21 -5.88 16.77 26.36
C SER A 21 -4.82 16.88 27.45
N ALA A 22 -4.46 18.09 27.87
CA ALA A 22 -3.52 18.30 28.97
C ALA A 22 -4.08 17.91 30.36
N GLN A 23 -5.40 17.77 30.50
CA GLN A 23 -6.06 17.42 31.76
C GLN A 23 -6.33 15.92 31.93
N SER A 24 -6.04 15.09 30.92
CA SER A 24 -6.38 13.66 30.89
C SER A 24 -5.18 12.76 30.59
N PHE A 25 -3.98 13.14 31.04
CA PHE A 25 -2.82 12.24 31.01
C PHE A 25 -2.99 11.14 32.07
N VAL A 26 -3.44 9.97 31.64
CA VAL A 26 -3.43 8.77 32.46
C VAL A 26 -2.10 8.07 32.25
N GLU A 27 -1.34 7.90 33.33
CA GLU A 27 -0.16 7.04 33.35
C GLU A 27 -0.62 5.58 33.24
N VAL A 28 -0.23 4.88 32.18
CA VAL A 28 -0.72 3.54 31.83
C VAL A 28 -0.13 2.52 32.82
N LYS A 29 -0.92 2.09 33.81
CA LYS A 29 -0.57 1.04 34.79
C LYS A 29 -1.51 -0.15 34.62
N GLY A 30 -1.22 -1.01 33.64
CA GLY A 30 -2.00 -2.23 33.35
C GLY A 30 -1.66 -2.84 31.99
N CYS A 31 -2.10 -4.09 31.77
CA CYS A 31 -2.06 -4.76 30.46
C CYS A 31 -3.36 -4.43 29.70
N TYR A 32 -3.28 -3.94 28.46
CA TYR A 32 -4.43 -3.33 27.78
C TYR A 32 -4.68 -3.89 26.37
N GLY A 33 -5.95 -4.27 26.14
CA GLY A 33 -6.48 -4.77 24.86
C GLY A 33 -6.03 -6.18 24.45
N PRO A 34 -6.72 -6.86 23.52
CA PRO A 34 -6.48 -8.25 23.13
C PRO A 34 -5.09 -8.45 22.49
N HIS A 35 -4.11 -8.91 23.26
CA HIS A 35 -2.78 -9.29 22.76
C HIS A 35 -2.22 -10.48 23.53
N ILE A 36 -1.32 -11.23 22.88
CA ILE A 36 -0.57 -12.33 23.47
C ILE A 36 0.88 -11.88 23.59
N THR A 37 1.44 -11.97 24.78
CA THR A 37 2.86 -11.72 25.01
C THR A 37 3.49 -13.00 25.49
N ALA A 38 4.58 -13.42 24.87
CA ALA A 38 5.30 -14.62 25.29
C ALA A 38 6.79 -14.36 25.47
N GLN A 39 7.39 -15.12 26.38
CA GLN A 39 8.81 -15.13 26.65
C GLN A 39 9.32 -16.55 26.57
N ILE A 40 10.49 -16.69 25.97
CA ILE A 40 11.21 -17.94 25.84
C ILE A 40 12.31 -18.02 26.90
N SER A 41 12.49 -19.21 27.48
CA SER A 41 13.49 -19.49 28.51
C SER A 41 14.94 -19.24 28.05
N SER A 42 15.29 -19.62 26.81
CA SER A 42 16.58 -19.32 26.18
C SER A 42 16.44 -19.19 24.67
N ASN A 43 17.18 -18.25 24.07
CA ASN A 43 17.28 -18.11 22.61
C ASN A 43 18.38 -19.01 22.01
N GLU A 44 19.28 -19.55 22.82
CA GLU A 44 20.38 -20.44 22.41
C GLU A 44 20.25 -21.76 23.18
N VAL A 45 20.10 -22.85 22.44
CA VAL A 45 19.69 -24.15 22.98
C VAL A 45 20.50 -25.24 22.29
N LYS A 46 20.75 -26.38 22.94
CA LYS A 46 21.38 -27.53 22.28
C LYS A 46 20.33 -28.49 21.73
N VAL A 47 20.72 -29.31 20.75
CA VAL A 47 19.85 -30.37 20.23
C VAL A 47 19.39 -31.28 21.38
N ASN A 48 18.10 -31.62 21.40
CA ASN A 48 17.39 -32.39 22.44
C ASN A 48 17.29 -31.69 23.81
N GLU A 49 17.56 -30.39 23.89
CA GLU A 49 17.17 -29.60 25.06
C GLU A 49 15.75 -29.05 24.91
N SER A 50 15.03 -29.01 26.04
CA SER A 50 13.66 -28.50 26.08
C SER A 50 13.63 -26.99 26.31
N VAL A 51 12.77 -26.31 25.55
CA VAL A 51 12.49 -24.89 25.72
C VAL A 51 11.10 -24.73 26.32
N THR A 52 11.03 -23.94 27.39
CA THR A 52 9.76 -23.48 27.95
C THR A 52 9.42 -22.09 27.44
N ILE A 53 8.15 -21.90 27.07
CA ILE A 53 7.55 -20.64 26.66
C ILE A 53 6.48 -20.30 27.67
N ASN A 54 6.62 -19.12 28.26
CA ASN A 54 5.65 -18.56 29.20
C ASN A 54 5.01 -17.36 28.55
N GLY A 55 3.68 -17.31 28.50
CA GLY A 55 2.99 -16.16 27.97
C GLY A 55 1.71 -15.81 28.71
N GLU A 56 1.16 -14.67 28.36
CA GLU A 56 -0.05 -14.10 28.93
C GLU A 56 -0.92 -13.54 27.81
N ILE A 57 -2.22 -13.81 27.90
CA ILE A 57 -3.24 -13.13 27.12
C ILE A 57 -3.74 -11.95 27.93
N CYS A 58 -3.75 -10.78 27.32
CA CYS A 58 -4.39 -9.59 27.87
C CYS A 58 -5.57 -9.20 26.97
N PRO A 59 -6.74 -8.76 27.50
CA PRO A 59 -7.15 -8.96 28.89
C PRO A 59 -7.19 -10.47 29.22
N GLY A 60 -6.84 -10.82 30.45
CA GLY A 60 -6.79 -12.21 30.90
C GLY A 60 -8.14 -12.90 30.71
N ASP A 61 -8.17 -13.88 29.79
CA ASP A 61 -9.36 -14.67 29.49
C ASP A 61 -9.13 -16.12 29.98
N PRO A 62 -9.86 -16.56 31.01
CA PRO A 62 -9.66 -17.89 31.60
C PRO A 62 -10.24 -19.00 30.72
N ASN A 63 -9.62 -20.18 30.73
CA ASN A 63 -10.06 -21.38 30.00
C ASN A 63 -10.07 -21.23 28.46
N VAL A 64 -9.18 -20.40 27.93
CA VAL A 64 -9.00 -20.22 26.50
C VAL A 64 -7.93 -21.18 25.97
N THR A 65 -8.17 -21.78 24.80
CA THR A 65 -7.18 -22.63 24.13
C THR A 65 -6.24 -21.81 23.25
N ILE A 66 -4.95 -21.90 23.53
CA ILE A 66 -3.85 -21.30 22.76
C ILE A 66 -3.15 -22.40 21.99
N ARG A 67 -2.90 -22.17 20.71
CA ARG A 67 -2.05 -23.06 19.90
C ARG A 67 -0.64 -22.48 19.88
N VAL A 68 0.35 -23.24 20.32
CA VAL A 68 1.77 -22.88 20.17
C VAL A 68 2.37 -23.77 19.10
N THR A 69 2.76 -23.16 17.98
CA THR A 69 3.35 -23.82 16.82
C THR A 69 4.87 -23.65 16.86
N PHE A 70 5.60 -24.76 16.87
CA PHE A 70 7.06 -24.81 16.75
C PHE A 70 7.42 -25.21 15.33
N THR A 71 7.93 -24.27 14.54
CA THR A 71 8.37 -24.51 13.17
C THR A 71 9.85 -24.90 13.18
N ARG A 72 10.12 -26.10 12.69
CA ARG A 72 11.46 -26.66 12.50
C ARG A 72 12.23 -25.92 11.40
N PRO A 73 13.58 -26.01 11.38
CA PRO A 73 14.42 -25.49 10.29
C PRO A 73 14.06 -26.06 8.91
N ASP A 74 13.53 -27.28 8.83
CA ASP A 74 13.08 -27.95 7.60
C ASP A 74 11.66 -27.54 7.15
N TYR A 75 11.04 -26.55 7.80
CA TYR A 75 9.66 -26.09 7.60
C TYR A 75 8.56 -27.10 7.97
N THR A 76 8.89 -28.20 8.64
CA THR A 76 7.88 -29.00 9.36
C THR A 76 7.50 -28.29 10.66
N TRP A 77 6.35 -28.63 11.27
CA TRP A 77 5.91 -27.97 12.49
C TRP A 77 5.31 -28.93 13.50
N ILE A 78 5.38 -28.54 14.77
CA ILE A 78 4.79 -29.23 15.91
C ILE A 78 3.79 -28.28 16.56
N ASP A 79 2.50 -28.65 16.56
CA ASP A 79 1.45 -27.89 17.22
C ASP A 79 1.17 -28.45 18.61
N GLN A 80 1.25 -27.60 19.64
CA GLN A 80 0.78 -27.89 20.99
C GLN A 80 -0.40 -26.99 21.35
N PHE A 81 -1.40 -27.54 22.02
CA PHE A 81 -2.57 -26.79 22.47
C PHE A 81 -2.57 -26.72 24.00
N VAL A 82 -2.57 -25.50 24.55
CA VAL A 82 -2.52 -25.23 25.99
C VAL A 82 -3.70 -24.37 26.39
N VAL A 83 -4.26 -24.63 27.57
CA VAL A 83 -5.38 -23.86 28.13
C VAL A 83 -4.84 -22.81 29.11
N THR A 84 -5.40 -21.60 29.10
CA THR A 84 -5.00 -20.52 30.00
C THR A 84 -5.49 -20.69 31.43
N ASP A 85 -4.67 -20.24 32.37
CA ASP A 85 -5.01 -20.13 33.80
C ASP A 85 -6.07 -19.04 34.07
N SER A 86 -6.51 -18.91 35.32
CA SER A 86 -7.51 -17.91 35.75
C SER A 86 -7.08 -16.45 35.50
N GLU A 87 -5.79 -16.20 35.31
CA GLU A 87 -5.20 -14.89 34.98
C GLU A 87 -4.89 -14.73 33.48
N GLY A 88 -5.22 -15.70 32.62
CA GLY A 88 -4.91 -15.65 31.18
C GLY A 88 -3.48 -16.06 30.82
N LYS A 89 -2.72 -16.66 31.76
CA LYS A 89 -1.34 -17.11 31.56
C LYS A 89 -1.29 -18.54 31.00
N PHE A 90 -0.25 -18.85 30.23
CA PHE A 90 0.02 -20.17 29.69
C PHE A 90 1.51 -20.49 29.74
N SER A 91 1.83 -21.77 29.88
CA SER A 91 3.19 -22.28 29.80
C SER A 91 3.22 -23.55 28.98
N VAL A 92 4.17 -23.64 28.05
CA VAL A 92 4.34 -24.80 27.17
C VAL A 92 5.81 -25.16 27.09
N THR A 93 6.12 -26.46 27.08
CA THR A 93 7.51 -26.94 26.97
C THR A 93 7.62 -27.93 25.81
N GLN A 94 8.63 -27.74 24.96
CA GLN A 94 8.89 -28.57 23.79
C GLN A 94 10.38 -28.85 23.68
N GLU A 95 10.73 -30.10 23.38
CA GLU A 95 12.09 -30.53 23.06
C GLU A 95 12.41 -30.18 21.60
N LEU A 96 13.56 -29.54 21.37
CA LEU A 96 14.01 -29.14 20.03
C LEU A 96 14.97 -30.18 19.46
N ASP A 97 14.50 -30.96 18.50
CA ASP A 97 15.16 -32.18 17.99
C ASP A 97 16.10 -31.94 16.81
N GLU A 98 16.13 -30.72 16.27
CA GLU A 98 16.89 -30.39 15.06
C GLU A 98 17.77 -29.15 15.27
N ALA A 99 19.01 -29.20 14.78
CA ALA A 99 19.93 -28.07 14.80
C ALA A 99 19.54 -27.04 13.74
N GLY A 100 19.52 -25.76 14.11
CA GLY A 100 19.18 -24.66 13.21
C GLY A 100 18.27 -23.63 13.86
N TYR A 101 17.68 -22.78 13.02
CA TYR A 101 16.83 -21.68 13.46
C TYR A 101 15.37 -22.11 13.54
N TRP A 102 14.84 -22.19 14.76
CA TRP A 102 13.43 -22.50 15.03
C TRP A 102 12.61 -21.22 15.14
N ASN A 103 11.45 -21.19 14.48
CA ASN A 103 10.45 -20.15 14.70
C ASN A 103 9.35 -20.68 15.59
N ILE A 104 8.92 -19.90 16.57
CA ILE A 104 7.89 -20.34 17.52
C ILE A 104 6.79 -19.29 17.63
N PHE A 105 5.55 -19.75 17.51
CA PHE A 105 4.37 -18.92 17.42
C PHE A 105 3.30 -19.36 18.41
N PRO A 106 3.15 -18.68 19.56
CA PRO A 106 1.94 -18.74 20.35
C PRO A 106 0.81 -17.98 19.64
N ILE A 107 -0.31 -18.65 19.39
CA ILE A 107 -1.43 -18.20 18.57
C ILE A 107 -2.73 -18.36 19.35
N TYR A 108 -3.46 -17.26 19.53
CA TYR A 108 -4.85 -17.27 20.00
C TYR A 108 -5.74 -16.54 18.99
N GLY A 109 -6.57 -17.30 18.26
CA GLY A 109 -7.31 -16.76 17.12
C GLY A 109 -6.38 -16.12 16.09
N HIS A 110 -6.45 -14.79 15.97
CA HIS A 110 -5.64 -13.98 15.04
C HIS A 110 -4.48 -13.25 15.72
N ILE A 111 -4.30 -13.43 17.03
CA ILE A 111 -3.27 -12.77 17.84
C ILE A 111 -2.10 -13.74 17.96
N CYS A 112 -0.91 -13.32 17.56
CA CYS A 112 0.29 -14.12 17.69
C CYS A 112 1.48 -13.27 18.17
N ASP A 113 2.36 -13.91 18.91
CA ASP A 113 3.71 -13.39 19.19
C ASP A 113 4.72 -14.22 18.41
N ARG A 114 5.92 -13.68 18.18
CA ARG A 114 7.00 -14.40 17.49
C ARG A 114 8.21 -14.53 18.39
N LEU A 115 8.57 -15.78 18.64
CA LEU A 115 9.77 -16.19 19.34
C LEU A 115 10.67 -16.97 18.40
N TYR A 116 11.94 -17.10 18.78
CA TYR A 116 12.90 -17.92 18.05
C TYR A 116 13.86 -18.60 19.01
N ALA A 117 14.38 -19.74 18.58
CA ALA A 117 15.46 -20.43 19.25
C ALA A 117 16.50 -20.84 18.21
N ASN A 118 17.77 -20.56 18.48
CA ASN A 118 18.90 -21.05 17.71
C ASN A 118 19.41 -22.33 18.37
N VAL A 119 19.25 -23.45 17.69
CA VAL A 119 19.61 -24.77 18.20
C VAL A 119 20.97 -25.15 17.63
N THR A 120 21.94 -25.35 18.52
CA THR A 120 23.32 -25.73 18.16
C THR A 120 23.54 -27.21 18.46
N ASP A 121 24.17 -27.92 17.53
CA ASP A 121 24.62 -29.29 17.78
C ASP A 121 26.08 -29.26 18.27
N PRO A 122 26.36 -29.62 19.54
CA PRO A 122 27.72 -29.67 20.07
C PRO A 122 28.58 -30.77 19.43
N ASN A 123 27.97 -31.74 18.74
CA ASN A 123 28.65 -32.83 18.04
C ASN A 123 28.79 -32.58 16.53
N ALA A 124 28.23 -31.48 16.01
CA ALA A 124 28.37 -31.14 14.60
C ALA A 124 29.81 -30.69 14.30
N ASP A 125 30.41 -31.28 13.27
CA ASP A 125 31.70 -30.84 12.75
C ASP A 125 31.54 -29.40 12.21
N PRO A 126 32.25 -28.39 12.74
CA PRO A 126 32.17 -27.02 12.25
C PRO A 126 32.65 -26.86 10.79
N ASN A 127 33.29 -27.89 10.23
CA ASN A 127 33.68 -27.95 8.81
C ASN A 127 32.73 -28.79 7.96
N ALA A 128 31.70 -29.40 8.54
CA ALA A 128 30.69 -30.10 7.76
C ALA A 128 29.97 -29.08 6.86
N PRO A 129 29.80 -29.39 5.55
CA PRO A 129 29.00 -28.55 4.70
C PRO A 129 27.58 -28.47 5.29
N ILE A 130 27.07 -27.24 5.41
CA ILE A 130 25.69 -26.97 5.85
C ILE A 130 24.77 -27.90 5.06
N PRO A 131 23.86 -28.65 5.69
CA PRO A 131 22.92 -29.50 4.97
C PRO A 131 22.16 -28.65 3.97
N THR A 132 22.47 -28.84 2.69
CA THR A 132 21.72 -28.21 1.61
C THR A 132 20.43 -28.99 1.49
N PHE A 133 19.37 -28.51 2.13
CA PHE A 133 18.03 -28.97 1.82
C PHE A 133 17.80 -28.70 0.33
N GLU A 134 17.63 -29.77 -0.47
CA GLU A 134 17.06 -29.62 -1.80
C GLU A 134 15.62 -29.15 -1.61
N LEU A 135 15.42 -27.83 -1.67
CA LEU A 135 14.08 -27.26 -1.77
C LEU A 135 13.34 -28.04 -2.86
N PRO A 136 12.09 -28.48 -2.61
CA PRO A 136 11.33 -29.22 -3.61
C PRO A 136 11.39 -28.45 -4.93
N PRO A 137 11.65 -29.14 -6.06
CA PRO A 137 11.88 -28.48 -7.34
C PRO A 137 10.73 -27.53 -7.63
N TYR A 138 11.07 -26.30 -8.03
CA TYR A 138 10.13 -25.22 -8.34
C TYR A 138 8.91 -25.76 -9.09
N LYS A 139 7.75 -25.76 -8.43
CA LYS A 139 6.46 -25.93 -9.11
C LYS A 139 5.85 -24.54 -9.27
N PRO A 140 6.04 -23.87 -10.42
CA PRO A 140 5.33 -22.62 -10.69
C PRO A 140 3.84 -22.84 -10.48
N ASN A 141 3.17 -21.87 -9.86
CA ASN A 141 1.70 -21.83 -9.93
C ASN A 141 1.33 -21.58 -11.40
N TYR A 142 1.12 -22.67 -12.14
CA TYR A 142 0.83 -22.63 -13.57
C TYR A 142 -0.41 -21.79 -13.86
N THR A 143 -1.34 -21.67 -12.91
CA THR A 143 -2.52 -20.79 -13.01
C THR A 143 -2.11 -19.31 -13.00
N LEU A 144 -1.17 -18.91 -12.14
CA LEU A 144 -0.66 -17.54 -12.11
C LEU A 144 0.18 -17.22 -13.36
N VAL A 145 1.08 -18.12 -13.74
CA VAL A 145 1.93 -17.96 -14.92
C VAL A 145 1.07 -17.91 -16.20
N SER A 146 0.07 -18.78 -16.33
CA SER A 146 -0.86 -18.75 -17.45
C SER A 146 -1.73 -17.49 -17.45
N ALA A 147 -2.26 -17.05 -16.30
CA ALA A 147 -3.03 -15.82 -16.20
C ALA A 147 -2.19 -14.58 -16.58
N ALA A 148 -0.93 -14.53 -16.17
CA ALA A 148 0.01 -13.47 -16.55
C ALA A 148 0.33 -13.50 -18.04
N ALA A 149 0.65 -14.67 -18.60
CA ALA A 149 0.95 -14.85 -20.01
C ALA A 149 -0.26 -14.50 -20.91
N ILE A 150 -1.47 -14.92 -20.53
CA ILE A 150 -2.72 -14.58 -21.22
C ILE A 150 -2.96 -13.08 -21.14
N SER A 151 -2.80 -12.46 -19.97
CA SER A 151 -3.08 -11.03 -19.81
C SER A 151 -2.07 -10.15 -20.54
N LEU A 152 -0.78 -10.52 -20.52
CA LEU A 152 0.29 -9.84 -21.26
C LEU A 152 0.11 -10.02 -22.77
N SER A 153 -0.25 -11.21 -23.24
CA SER A 153 -0.51 -11.45 -24.67
C SER A 153 -1.73 -10.67 -25.15
N LEU A 154 -2.85 -10.70 -24.39
CA LEU A 154 -4.04 -9.89 -24.68
C LEU A 154 -3.73 -8.39 -24.66
N GLY A 155 -2.96 -7.94 -23.66
CA GLY A 155 -2.47 -6.56 -23.56
C GLY A 155 -1.64 -6.16 -24.78
N THR A 156 -0.75 -7.04 -25.24
CA THR A 156 0.09 -6.82 -26.43
C THR A 156 -0.75 -6.71 -27.68
N ILE A 157 -1.73 -7.60 -27.87
CA ILE A 157 -2.67 -7.53 -28.99
C ILE A 157 -3.42 -6.19 -28.99
N VAL A 158 -3.94 -5.76 -27.84
CA VAL A 158 -4.64 -4.47 -27.72
C VAL A 158 -3.71 -3.28 -27.97
N ALA A 159 -2.44 -3.37 -27.58
CA ALA A 159 -1.43 -2.37 -27.88
C ALA A 159 -1.16 -2.30 -29.40
N VAL A 160 -0.92 -3.43 -30.06
CA VAL A 160 -0.61 -3.49 -31.49
C VAL A 160 -1.79 -3.03 -32.33
N VAL A 161 -3.00 -3.54 -32.07
CA VAL A 161 -4.22 -3.12 -32.78
C VAL A 161 -4.54 -1.65 -32.50
N GLY A 162 -4.38 -1.22 -31.24
CA GLY A 162 -4.67 0.14 -30.84
C GLY A 162 -3.68 1.18 -31.35
N THR A 163 -2.39 0.83 -31.47
CA THR A 163 -1.35 1.71 -32.01
C THR A 163 -1.45 1.91 -33.51
N LYS A 164 -2.08 0.98 -34.23
CA LYS A 164 -2.47 1.16 -35.64
C LYS A 164 -3.58 2.20 -35.82
N ASN A 165 -4.42 2.44 -34.80
CA ASN A 165 -5.46 3.46 -34.87
C ASN A 165 -4.92 4.85 -34.49
N LYS A 166 -4.96 5.81 -35.43
CA LYS A 166 -4.45 7.18 -35.25
C LYS A 166 -5.01 7.88 -34.00
N THR A 167 -6.23 7.57 -33.57
CA THR A 167 -6.93 8.25 -32.46
C THR A 167 -6.80 7.58 -31.09
N ARG A 168 -6.21 6.37 -31.01
CA ARG A 168 -6.15 5.57 -29.76
C ARG A 168 -4.75 5.12 -29.37
N LYS A 169 -3.72 5.59 -30.07
CA LYS A 169 -2.33 5.15 -29.90
C LYS A 169 -1.81 5.29 -28.46
N ILE A 170 -2.01 6.45 -27.84
CA ILE A 170 -1.52 6.73 -26.48
C ILE A 170 -2.39 5.99 -25.45
N SER A 171 -3.71 5.98 -25.64
CA SER A 171 -4.64 5.29 -24.75
C SER A 171 -4.41 3.79 -24.72
N SER A 172 -4.08 3.16 -25.86
CA SER A 172 -3.77 1.73 -25.95
C SER A 172 -2.41 1.39 -25.38
N LEU A 173 -1.36 2.19 -25.64
CA LEU A 173 -0.05 2.01 -25.01
C LEU A 173 -0.15 2.09 -23.48
N ARG A 174 -0.90 3.07 -22.98
CA ARG A 174 -1.12 3.23 -21.54
C ARG A 174 -1.85 2.03 -20.93
N LEU A 175 -2.86 1.50 -21.60
CA LEU A 175 -3.57 0.30 -21.14
C LEU A 175 -2.62 -0.91 -21.05
N PHE A 176 -1.74 -1.07 -22.03
CA PHE A 176 -0.73 -2.11 -22.02
C PHE A 176 0.26 -1.96 -20.86
N VAL A 177 0.79 -0.75 -20.64
CA VAL A 177 1.67 -0.46 -19.49
C VAL A 177 0.95 -0.75 -18.17
N GLN A 178 -0.32 -0.34 -18.03
CA GLN A 178 -1.10 -0.62 -16.82
C GLN A 178 -1.29 -2.12 -16.58
N ILE A 179 -1.65 -2.89 -17.61
CA ILE A 179 -1.81 -4.35 -17.50
C ILE A 179 -0.46 -4.99 -17.15
N GLY A 180 0.61 -4.65 -17.88
CA GLY A 180 1.94 -5.17 -17.62
C GLY A 180 2.38 -4.91 -16.18
N PHE A 181 2.30 -3.66 -15.71
CA PHE A 181 2.68 -3.31 -14.35
C PHE A 181 1.81 -3.99 -13.29
N VAL A 182 0.51 -4.24 -13.54
CA VAL A 182 -0.29 -5.07 -12.62
C VAL A 182 0.34 -6.46 -12.48
N PHE A 183 0.73 -7.14 -13.56
CA PHE A 183 1.32 -8.48 -13.43
C PHE A 183 2.74 -8.49 -12.88
N LEU A 184 3.61 -7.59 -13.35
CA LEU A 184 5.01 -7.55 -12.90
C LEU A 184 5.13 -7.19 -11.41
N ILE A 185 4.22 -6.36 -10.89
CA ILE A 185 4.36 -5.75 -9.57
C ILE A 185 3.31 -6.24 -8.58
N PHE A 186 2.06 -6.40 -9.00
CA PHE A 186 0.99 -6.78 -8.08
C PHE A 186 1.07 -8.26 -7.68
N PHE A 187 1.53 -9.11 -8.61
CA PHE A 187 1.69 -10.55 -8.43
C PHE A 187 3.14 -10.99 -8.17
N GLY A 188 4.07 -10.05 -7.93
CA GLY A 188 5.43 -10.36 -7.46
C GLY A 188 6.38 -10.97 -8.51
N MET A 189 5.98 -11.07 -9.78
CA MET A 189 6.73 -11.77 -10.83
C MET A 189 8.15 -11.24 -11.12
N PHE A 190 8.55 -10.06 -10.62
CA PHE A 190 9.88 -9.48 -10.88
C PHE A 190 10.80 -9.36 -9.67
N ILE A 191 10.34 -9.66 -8.45
CA ILE A 191 11.05 -9.25 -7.23
C ILE A 191 11.25 -10.41 -6.24
N ASP A 192 10.98 -11.65 -6.62
CA ASP A 192 11.48 -12.79 -5.85
C ASP A 192 11.64 -14.01 -6.74
N HIS A 193 12.87 -14.48 -6.90
CA HIS A 193 13.15 -15.74 -7.59
C HIS A 193 13.32 -16.90 -6.61
N GLN A 194 13.34 -16.65 -5.29
CA GLN A 194 13.70 -17.67 -4.29
C GLN A 194 12.54 -18.13 -3.41
N ASN A 195 11.42 -17.41 -3.32
CA ASN A 195 10.24 -17.91 -2.60
C ASN A 195 9.08 -18.19 -3.54
N ILE A 196 9.11 -19.41 -4.05
CA ILE A 196 8.10 -20.05 -4.87
C ILE A 196 6.87 -20.39 -4.01
N PRO A 197 5.64 -20.38 -4.54
CA PRO A 197 4.45 -20.78 -3.80
C PRO A 197 4.51 -22.27 -3.47
N VAL A 198 4.97 -22.59 -2.26
CA VAL A 198 4.60 -23.83 -1.57
C VAL A 198 3.05 -23.83 -1.46
N PRO A 199 2.35 -24.97 -1.56
CA PRO A 199 0.90 -25.02 -1.37
C PRO A 199 0.47 -24.19 -0.15
N ALA A 200 -0.58 -23.37 -0.28
CA ALA A 200 -1.06 -22.48 0.80
C ALA A 200 -1.47 -23.23 2.10
N GLU A 201 -1.54 -24.56 2.02
CA GLU A 201 -1.75 -25.48 3.13
C GLU A 201 -0.49 -25.71 3.99
N GLN A 202 0.70 -25.43 3.44
CA GLN A 202 2.02 -25.74 4.03
C GLN A 202 2.81 -24.49 4.46
N ILE A 203 2.24 -23.30 4.32
CA ILE A 203 2.87 -22.06 4.81
C ILE A 203 1.92 -21.41 5.80
N ALA A 204 2.40 -21.08 7.01
CA ALA A 204 1.61 -20.22 7.86
C ALA A 204 1.50 -18.85 7.16
N PRO A 205 0.29 -18.29 6.95
CA PRO A 205 0.11 -17.11 6.09
C PRO A 205 0.82 -15.81 6.54
N HIS A 206 1.46 -15.83 7.72
CA HIS A 206 2.36 -14.78 8.21
C HIS A 206 3.84 -15.00 7.83
N GLU A 207 4.17 -16.02 7.03
CA GLU A 207 5.57 -16.40 6.76
C GLU A 207 5.99 -16.19 5.30
N VAL A 208 5.07 -15.84 4.39
CA VAL A 208 5.46 -15.59 3.00
C VAL A 208 6.10 -14.21 2.87
N LEU A 209 7.42 -14.17 2.99
CA LEU A 209 8.22 -13.01 2.63
C LEU A 209 8.23 -12.83 1.10
N ILE A 210 7.13 -12.35 0.51
CA ILE A 210 6.99 -12.15 -0.94
C ILE A 210 7.77 -10.92 -1.37
N SER A 211 8.90 -11.12 -2.05
CA SER A 211 9.78 -10.02 -2.42
C SER A 211 10.41 -9.46 -1.16
N THR A 212 11.42 -10.11 -0.60
CA THR A 212 12.34 -9.41 0.33
C THR A 212 13.62 -8.97 -0.38
N GLU A 213 13.76 -9.30 -1.67
CA GLU A 213 14.97 -9.02 -2.45
C GLU A 213 14.68 -8.23 -3.72
N VAL A 214 15.31 -7.08 -3.91
CA VAL A 214 15.27 -6.39 -5.21
C VAL A 214 16.53 -6.76 -5.99
N LEU A 215 16.39 -7.53 -7.08
CA LEU A 215 17.50 -7.95 -7.94
C LEU A 215 18.63 -8.67 -7.16
N GLY A 216 18.28 -9.51 -6.18
CA GLY A 216 19.22 -10.24 -5.33
C GLY A 216 19.82 -9.42 -4.18
N VAL A 217 19.31 -8.22 -3.91
CA VAL A 217 19.67 -7.41 -2.74
C VAL A 217 18.55 -7.47 -1.72
N SER A 218 18.81 -8.02 -0.53
CA SER A 218 17.83 -8.07 0.56
C SER A 218 17.49 -6.66 1.07
N MET A 219 16.19 -6.36 1.11
CA MET A 219 15.60 -5.11 1.58
C MET A 219 14.63 -5.40 2.73
N PRO A 220 15.12 -5.68 3.95
CA PRO A 220 14.29 -6.02 5.11
C PRO A 220 13.35 -4.87 5.51
N ASP A 221 13.72 -3.62 5.18
CA ASP A 221 12.93 -2.42 5.48
C ASP A 221 11.92 -2.06 4.37
N GLY A 222 11.88 -2.81 3.25
CA GLY A 222 11.09 -2.48 2.07
C GLY A 222 11.58 -1.24 1.29
N LEU A 223 11.25 -1.20 0.01
CA LEU A 223 11.48 -0.11 -0.93
C LEU A 223 10.24 0.80 -0.97
N PRO A 224 10.34 2.04 -0.46
CA PRO A 224 9.22 2.97 -0.40
C PRO A 224 8.91 3.57 -1.75
N VAL A 225 7.66 3.44 -2.18
CA VAL A 225 7.27 3.76 -3.55
C VAL A 225 5.87 4.38 -3.62
N PRO A 226 5.67 5.44 -4.41
CA PRO A 226 4.45 6.27 -4.36
C PRO A 226 3.23 5.63 -5.04
N PHE A 227 3.29 4.36 -5.43
CA PHE A 227 2.27 3.72 -6.25
C PHE A 227 2.06 2.21 -6.02
N PHE A 228 2.84 1.56 -5.15
CA PHE A 228 2.77 0.10 -4.99
C PHE A 228 1.89 -0.35 -3.82
N GLY A 229 1.51 -1.63 -3.90
CA GLY A 229 1.20 -2.56 -2.81
C GLY A 229 0.38 -2.03 -1.64
N CYS A 230 -0.85 -2.52 -1.50
CA CYS A 230 -1.44 -2.53 -0.17
C CYS A 230 -0.55 -3.43 0.71
N TYR A 231 0.01 -2.86 1.78
CA TYR A 231 0.73 -3.63 2.78
C TYR A 231 -0.25 -4.64 3.40
N TYR A 232 0.10 -5.91 3.27
CA TYR A 232 -0.42 -7.00 4.09
C TYR A 232 0.76 -7.45 4.97
N PRO A 233 0.54 -7.81 6.24
CA PRO A 233 1.62 -8.18 7.13
C PRO A 233 2.34 -9.37 6.52
N CYS A 234 3.67 -9.29 6.58
CA CYS A 234 4.60 -10.27 6.07
C CYS A 234 4.86 -10.10 4.57
N GLY A 235 5.74 -9.12 4.30
CA GLY A 235 6.90 -9.45 3.50
C GLY A 235 6.98 -8.96 2.07
N ARG A 236 6.28 -7.88 1.71
CA ARG A 236 6.49 -7.18 0.42
C ARG A 236 7.68 -6.23 0.44
N THR A 237 8.54 -6.29 -0.59
CA THR A 237 9.64 -5.33 -0.85
C THR A 237 9.09 -3.98 -1.25
N THR A 238 7.83 -3.86 -1.65
CA THR A 238 7.28 -2.59 -2.13
C THR A 238 5.96 -2.30 -1.44
N THR A 239 5.94 -1.22 -0.68
CA THR A 239 4.75 -0.79 0.03
C THR A 239 4.35 0.62 -0.40
N CYS A 240 3.11 1.00 -0.07
CA CYS A 240 2.64 2.35 -0.31
C CYS A 240 3.41 3.33 0.58
N ALA A 241 4.08 4.29 -0.06
CA ALA A 241 4.72 5.44 0.58
C ALA A 241 3.91 6.09 1.71
N LEU A 242 2.59 6.23 1.53
CA LEU A 242 1.73 6.86 2.53
C LEU A 242 1.45 5.92 3.74
N TRP A 243 1.52 4.60 3.55
CA TRP A 243 1.46 3.64 4.64
C TRP A 243 2.77 3.63 5.44
N GLU A 244 3.94 3.63 4.79
CA GLU A 244 5.25 3.73 5.48
C GLU A 244 5.36 5.02 6.27
N LEU A 245 4.92 6.15 5.70
CA LEU A 245 4.89 7.41 6.44
C LEU A 245 4.03 7.32 7.71
N GLN A 246 2.96 6.53 7.72
CA GLN A 246 2.11 6.39 8.92
C GLN A 246 2.69 5.38 9.91
N THR A 247 3.19 4.27 9.39
CA THR A 247 3.66 3.15 10.20
C THR A 247 5.07 3.32 10.71
N TYR A 248 5.93 4.10 10.06
CA TYR A 248 7.26 4.48 10.57
C TYR A 248 7.23 5.69 11.51
N ILE A 249 6.13 6.44 11.52
CA ILE A 249 5.80 7.35 12.64
C ILE A 249 5.34 6.53 13.86
N TYR A 250 4.92 5.28 13.65
CA TYR A 250 4.36 4.35 14.65
C TYR A 250 5.32 3.17 14.94
N PRO A 251 5.02 2.31 15.92
CA PRO A 251 5.53 2.31 17.28
C PRO A 251 7.00 1.85 17.50
N PHE A 252 7.93 2.03 16.54
CA PHE A 252 9.29 1.51 16.68
C PHE A 252 10.38 2.55 16.37
N TRP A 253 10.49 3.57 17.23
CA TRP A 253 11.59 4.54 17.15
C TRP A 253 12.95 3.92 17.58
N ASP A 254 12.93 3.09 18.63
CA ASP A 254 14.14 2.57 19.28
C ASP A 254 14.38 1.05 19.11
N ALA A 255 13.47 0.31 18.48
CA ALA A 255 13.58 -1.14 18.33
C ALA A 255 13.58 -1.58 16.87
N GLY A 256 14.58 -2.37 16.47
CA GLY A 256 14.64 -3.08 15.20
C GLY A 256 13.59 -4.19 15.05
N ARG A 257 12.40 -4.07 15.64
CA ARG A 257 11.32 -5.06 15.55
C ARG A 257 10.01 -4.36 15.31
N GLY A 258 9.23 -4.80 14.33
CA GLY A 258 7.82 -4.44 14.22
C GLY A 258 7.04 -5.41 13.37
N TRP A 259 5.84 -5.81 13.82
CA TRP A 259 5.00 -6.80 13.14
C TRP A 259 5.74 -8.11 12.79
N GLY A 260 6.63 -8.58 13.67
CA GLY A 260 7.42 -9.79 13.44
C GLY A 260 8.59 -9.64 12.45
N VAL A 261 8.87 -8.43 11.94
CA VAL A 261 10.00 -8.14 11.02
C VAL A 261 11.14 -7.48 11.79
N ASN A 262 12.35 -8.03 11.63
CA ASN A 262 13.58 -7.39 12.12
C ASN A 262 14.04 -6.36 11.10
N TYR A 263 14.00 -5.10 11.49
CA TYR A 263 14.39 -3.98 10.62
C TYR A 263 15.85 -3.60 10.87
N ALA A 264 16.59 -3.30 9.81
CA ALA A 264 18.02 -3.00 9.88
C ALA A 264 18.32 -1.54 10.30
N SER A 265 17.32 -0.66 10.17
CA SER A 265 17.48 0.80 10.28
C SER A 265 16.70 1.41 11.45
N SER A 266 17.15 2.55 11.99
CA SER A 266 16.39 3.34 12.98
C SER A 266 15.17 4.02 12.34
N GLY A 267 14.12 4.33 13.13
CA GLY A 267 12.87 4.92 12.62
C GLY A 267 13.09 6.22 11.83
N ILE A 268 14.02 7.07 12.25
CA ILE A 268 14.34 8.33 11.54
C ILE A 268 15.03 8.09 10.19
N MET A 269 15.89 7.07 10.09
CA MET A 269 16.53 6.70 8.83
C MET A 269 15.48 6.17 7.86
N ARG A 270 14.52 5.36 8.33
CA ARG A 270 13.40 4.89 7.50
C ARG A 270 12.55 6.02 6.96
N LEU A 271 12.18 6.98 7.81
CA LEU A 271 11.46 8.17 7.37
C LEU A 271 12.26 8.98 6.33
N GLY A 272 13.56 9.14 6.54
CA GLY A 272 14.46 9.79 5.59
C GLY A 272 14.47 9.11 4.22
N VAL A 273 14.55 7.77 4.17
CA VAL A 273 14.52 6.99 2.93
C VAL A 273 13.18 7.12 2.23
N VAL A 274 12.07 7.04 2.96
CA VAL A 274 10.70 7.20 2.41
C VAL A 274 10.50 8.59 1.82
N PHE A 275 10.85 9.64 2.56
CA PHE A 275 10.73 11.01 2.04
C PHE A 275 11.65 11.23 0.84
N GLY A 276 12.90 10.75 0.92
CA GLY A 276 13.86 10.83 -0.17
C GLY A 276 13.36 10.15 -1.45
N SER A 277 12.82 8.94 -1.35
CA SER A 277 12.30 8.19 -2.50
C SER A 277 11.05 8.85 -3.09
N ILE A 278 10.10 9.31 -2.27
CA ILE A 278 8.88 10.00 -2.73
C ILE A 278 9.26 11.29 -3.45
N ILE A 279 10.18 12.08 -2.90
CA ILE A 279 10.64 13.33 -3.50
C ILE A 279 11.30 13.04 -4.84
N LEU A 280 12.26 12.11 -4.88
CA LEU A 280 12.98 11.72 -6.10
C LEU A 280 11.99 11.26 -7.18
N LEU A 281 11.10 10.34 -6.87
CA LEU A 281 10.12 9.80 -7.82
C LEU A 281 9.08 10.85 -8.24
N SER A 282 8.67 11.74 -7.33
CA SER A 282 7.78 12.86 -7.65
C SER A 282 8.43 13.90 -8.56
N ILE A 283 9.75 14.08 -8.48
CA ILE A 283 10.50 14.97 -9.37
C ILE A 283 10.68 14.33 -10.75
N VAL A 284 11.08 13.06 -10.81
CA VAL A 284 11.37 12.41 -12.10
C VAL A 284 10.07 12.13 -12.88
N LEU A 285 9.04 11.62 -12.21
CA LEU A 285 7.84 11.10 -12.86
C LEU A 285 6.55 11.84 -12.47
N GLY A 286 6.52 12.51 -11.32
CA GLY A 286 5.36 13.29 -10.87
C GLY A 286 4.06 12.48 -10.88
N LYS A 287 2.97 13.08 -11.36
CA LYS A 287 1.67 12.39 -11.48
C LYS A 287 1.54 11.41 -12.65
N PHE A 288 2.61 11.17 -13.41
CA PHE A 288 2.63 10.19 -14.49
C PHE A 288 2.24 8.79 -13.99
N PHE A 289 2.68 8.42 -12.79
CA PHE A 289 2.32 7.15 -12.14
C PHE A 289 0.82 6.93 -12.02
N CYS A 290 0.07 7.93 -11.54
CA CYS A 290 -1.39 7.85 -11.39
C CYS A 290 -2.11 7.67 -12.75
N GLY A 291 -1.49 8.16 -13.83
CA GLY A 291 -2.00 8.04 -15.19
C GLY A 291 -1.71 6.67 -15.83
N TRP A 292 -0.48 6.18 -15.69
CA TRP A 292 0.10 5.11 -16.51
C TRP A 292 0.38 3.79 -15.79
N ILE A 293 0.60 3.82 -14.47
CA ILE A 293 1.09 2.65 -13.73
C ILE A 293 0.08 2.18 -12.67
N CYS A 294 -0.65 3.10 -12.04
CA CYS A 294 -1.55 2.78 -10.92
C CYS A 294 -2.62 1.71 -11.27
N PRO A 295 -2.70 0.59 -10.52
CA PRO A 295 -3.71 -0.47 -10.71
C PRO A 295 -5.14 0.07 -10.53
N PHE A 296 -5.33 0.97 -9.57
CA PHE A 296 -6.63 1.57 -9.32
C PHE A 296 -7.07 2.47 -10.47
N GLY A 297 -6.11 3.08 -11.17
CA GLY A 297 -6.37 3.81 -12.40
C GLY A 297 -6.89 2.90 -13.53
N LEU A 298 -6.39 1.66 -13.61
CA LEU A 298 -6.89 0.64 -14.54
C LEU A 298 -8.31 0.21 -14.17
N TYR A 299 -8.56 -0.07 -12.90
CA TYR A 299 -9.90 -0.38 -12.37
C TYR A 299 -10.93 0.69 -12.73
N MET A 300 -10.59 1.96 -12.50
CA MET A 300 -11.43 3.11 -12.85
C MET A 300 -11.71 3.24 -14.35
N ASP A 301 -10.70 2.95 -15.19
CA ASP A 301 -10.86 2.93 -16.64
C ASP A 301 -11.71 1.72 -17.10
N LEU A 302 -11.65 0.58 -16.39
CA LEU A 302 -12.50 -0.59 -16.62
C LEU A 302 -13.97 -0.28 -16.30
N ILE A 303 -14.26 0.32 -15.15
CA ILE A 303 -15.62 0.81 -14.82
C ILE A 303 -16.12 1.79 -15.89
N SER A 304 -15.24 2.68 -16.35
CA SER A 304 -15.58 3.64 -17.40
C SER A 304 -15.89 2.97 -18.75
N LYS A 305 -15.26 1.83 -19.06
CA LYS A 305 -15.57 1.00 -20.23
C LYS A 305 -16.89 0.26 -20.03
N LEU A 306 -17.09 -0.37 -18.87
CA LEU A 306 -18.34 -1.05 -18.52
C LEU A 306 -19.55 -0.12 -18.67
N ARG A 307 -19.47 1.11 -18.14
CA ARG A 307 -20.52 2.12 -18.35
C ARG A 307 -20.78 2.40 -19.84
N LYS A 308 -19.74 2.52 -20.66
CA LYS A 308 -19.89 2.76 -22.11
C LYS A 308 -20.57 1.58 -22.79
N THR A 309 -20.25 0.35 -22.40
CA THR A 309 -20.91 -0.87 -22.88
C THR A 309 -22.39 -0.86 -22.52
N LEU A 310 -22.73 -0.43 -21.31
CA LEU A 310 -24.12 -0.22 -20.86
C LEU A 310 -24.80 1.02 -21.48
N ARG A 311 -24.14 1.72 -22.41
CA ARG A 311 -24.63 2.93 -23.11
C ARG A 311 -25.07 4.09 -22.20
N ILE A 312 -24.62 4.12 -20.94
CA ILE A 312 -24.94 5.19 -19.99
C ILE A 312 -23.98 6.37 -20.16
N ARG A 313 -24.51 7.60 -20.24
CA ARG A 313 -23.68 8.82 -20.35
C ARG A 313 -23.00 9.13 -19.00
N TYR A 314 -21.75 9.60 -19.05
CA TYR A 314 -21.07 10.09 -17.83
C TYR A 314 -21.55 11.50 -17.51
N ARG A 315 -21.44 11.87 -16.23
CA ARG A 315 -21.73 13.22 -15.76
C ARG A 315 -20.45 14.05 -15.66
N VAL A 316 -20.58 15.35 -15.91
CA VAL A 316 -19.50 16.34 -15.77
C VAL A 316 -19.77 17.13 -14.50
N LEU A 317 -18.72 17.41 -13.71
CA LEU A 317 -18.86 18.27 -12.53
C LEU A 317 -18.72 19.73 -12.96
N SER A 318 -19.41 20.63 -12.27
CA SER A 318 -19.16 22.07 -12.42
C SER A 318 -17.69 22.37 -12.08
N ASP A 319 -17.06 23.29 -12.81
CA ASP A 319 -15.64 23.62 -12.66
C ASP A 319 -15.30 24.05 -11.22
N ASN A 320 -16.20 24.81 -10.58
CA ASN A 320 -16.03 25.24 -9.18
C ASN A 320 -16.11 24.07 -8.19
N PHE A 321 -17.06 23.15 -8.40
CA PHE A 321 -17.19 21.96 -7.56
C PHE A 321 -15.99 21.03 -7.74
N ASN A 322 -15.54 20.84 -8.99
CA ASN A 322 -14.35 20.04 -9.29
C ASN A 322 -13.11 20.59 -8.58
N LYS A 323 -12.88 21.91 -8.60
CA LYS A 323 -11.77 22.55 -7.88
C LYS A 323 -11.83 22.28 -6.37
N LYS A 324 -13.01 22.43 -5.74
CA LYS A 324 -13.20 22.11 -4.31
C LYS A 324 -12.98 20.62 -4.02
N PHE A 325 -13.44 19.75 -4.91
CA PHE A 325 -13.26 18.30 -4.77
C PHE A 325 -11.78 17.91 -4.82
N HIS A 326 -10.97 18.56 -5.66
CA HIS A 326 -9.51 18.38 -5.63
C HIS A 326 -8.86 18.89 -4.34
N GLN A 327 -9.33 20.03 -3.81
CA GLN A 327 -8.83 20.60 -2.55
C GLN A 327 -9.10 19.68 -1.36
N LEU A 328 -10.23 18.97 -1.37
CA LEU A 328 -10.58 18.00 -0.33
C LEU A 328 -9.51 16.92 -0.17
N GLY A 329 -8.84 16.49 -1.25
CA GLY A 329 -7.74 15.52 -1.16
C GLY A 329 -6.56 15.98 -0.30
N TYR A 330 -6.25 17.29 -0.31
CA TYR A 330 -5.22 17.85 0.56
C TYR A 330 -5.67 17.95 2.02
N VAL A 331 -6.95 18.23 2.26
CA VAL A 331 -7.54 18.23 3.60
C VAL A 331 -7.54 16.83 4.19
N ILE A 332 -7.94 15.81 3.42
CA ILE A 332 -7.89 14.41 3.84
C ILE A 332 -6.45 13.99 4.13
N LEU A 333 -5.49 14.37 3.28
CA LEU A 333 -4.07 14.09 3.54
C LEU A 333 -3.59 14.71 4.86
N ALA A 334 -3.90 15.99 5.10
CA ALA A 334 -3.52 16.66 6.35
C ALA A 334 -4.17 15.99 7.57
N LEU A 335 -5.46 15.65 7.49
CA LEU A 335 -6.19 14.94 8.54
C LEU A 335 -5.54 13.59 8.85
N ILE A 336 -5.22 12.79 7.82
CA ILE A 336 -4.59 11.48 7.99
C ILE A 336 -3.22 11.61 8.67
N LEU A 337 -2.38 12.56 8.24
CA LEU A 337 -1.07 12.77 8.83
C LEU A 337 -1.18 13.24 10.29
N ILE A 338 -2.11 14.16 10.59
CA ILE A 338 -2.38 14.62 11.96
C ILE A 338 -2.86 13.45 12.82
N LEU A 339 -3.85 12.68 12.36
CA LEU A 339 -4.35 11.51 13.09
C LEU A 339 -3.24 10.48 13.34
N SER A 340 -2.36 10.26 12.37
CA SER A 340 -1.24 9.32 12.52
C SER A 340 -0.24 9.79 13.58
N ILE A 341 0.03 11.10 13.65
CA ILE A 341 0.86 11.68 14.71
C ILE A 341 0.14 11.56 16.06
N LEU A 342 -1.14 11.94 16.13
CA LEU A 342 -1.94 11.88 17.36
C LEU A 342 -2.02 10.46 17.95
N PHE A 343 -2.28 9.46 17.10
CA PHE A 343 -2.28 8.06 17.53
C PHE A 343 -0.87 7.59 17.89
N GLY A 344 0.17 8.08 17.20
CA GLY A 344 1.58 7.79 17.47
C GLY A 344 2.22 8.49 18.67
N MET A 345 1.52 9.42 19.34
CA MET A 345 2.06 10.16 20.48
C MET A 345 2.47 9.25 21.65
N GLN A 346 1.80 8.11 21.82
CA GLN A 346 2.21 7.14 22.82
C GLN A 346 3.62 6.60 22.54
N ALA A 347 3.96 6.33 21.28
CA ALA A 347 5.29 5.83 20.92
C ALA A 347 6.38 6.93 20.92
N ILE A 348 5.99 8.19 20.64
CA ILE A 348 6.94 9.31 20.52
C ILE A 348 7.26 9.94 21.87
N ALA A 349 6.25 10.08 22.74
CA ALA A 349 6.34 10.87 23.97
C ALA A 349 5.81 10.11 25.20
N ASN A 350 5.56 8.80 25.11
CA ASN A 350 4.99 7.97 26.18
C ASN A 350 3.74 8.57 26.83
N THR A 351 2.96 9.35 26.07
CA THR A 351 1.76 10.06 26.54
C THR A 351 0.56 9.72 25.67
N GLN A 352 -0.60 9.47 26.29
CA GLN A 352 -1.86 9.21 25.61
C GLN A 352 -2.64 10.53 25.43
N ILE A 353 -2.97 10.89 24.19
CA ILE A 353 -3.86 12.02 23.90
C ILE A 353 -5.33 11.55 23.81
N ILE A 354 -5.54 10.34 23.30
CA ILE A 354 -6.87 9.73 23.08
C ILE A 354 -6.89 8.38 23.81
N PRO A 355 -7.91 8.08 24.64
CA PRO A 355 -8.08 6.76 25.26
C PRO A 355 -8.07 5.64 24.22
N GLU A 356 -7.63 4.43 24.55
CA GLU A 356 -7.52 3.25 23.63
C GLU A 356 -6.46 3.32 22.51
N THR A 357 -5.57 4.32 22.51
CA THR A 357 -4.42 4.41 21.56
C THR A 357 -3.22 3.56 21.97
N GLU A 358 -3.35 2.75 23.03
CA GLU A 358 -2.28 1.90 23.57
C GLU A 358 -1.99 0.65 22.76
N LYS A 359 -0.75 0.12 22.84
CA LYS A 359 -0.42 -1.21 22.30
C LYS A 359 -1.46 -2.24 22.75
N GLY A 360 -2.23 -2.76 21.80
CA GLY A 360 -3.33 -3.72 22.05
C GLY A 360 -4.74 -3.09 22.06
N GLY A 361 -4.88 -1.78 22.23
CA GLY A 361 -6.15 -1.07 22.21
C GLY A 361 -6.87 -1.11 20.86
N PHE A 362 -8.20 -0.94 20.87
CA PHE A 362 -9.01 -0.95 19.66
C PHE A 362 -8.56 0.13 18.66
N ILE A 363 -8.31 1.37 19.11
CA ILE A 363 -7.84 2.44 18.23
C ILE A 363 -6.43 2.14 17.69
N TYR A 364 -5.55 1.56 18.52
CA TYR A 364 -4.22 1.11 18.10
C TYR A 364 -4.27 0.07 16.97
N GLN A 365 -5.12 -0.96 17.10
CA GLN A 365 -5.14 -2.06 16.15
C GLN A 365 -5.77 -1.67 14.80
N TYR A 366 -6.82 -0.83 14.79
CA TYR A 366 -7.55 -0.48 13.57
C TYR A 366 -7.12 0.83 12.92
N PHE A 367 -6.76 1.84 13.72
CA PHE A 367 -6.47 3.19 13.24
C PHE A 367 -4.99 3.55 13.29
N SER A 368 -4.09 2.60 13.59
CA SER A 368 -2.63 2.78 13.43
C SER A 368 -2.21 3.22 12.02
N ALA A 369 -2.99 2.84 10.99
CA ALA A 369 -2.83 3.33 9.62
C ALA A 369 -4.15 3.91 9.07
N PRO A 370 -4.51 5.17 9.43
CA PRO A 370 -5.80 5.77 9.07
C PRO A 370 -6.08 5.77 7.56
N PHE A 371 -5.06 5.96 6.73
CA PHE A 371 -5.23 5.92 5.27
C PHE A 371 -5.69 4.55 4.78
N CYS A 372 -5.19 3.47 5.39
CA CYS A 372 -5.52 2.12 4.97
C CYS A 372 -6.98 1.76 5.24
N GLN A 373 -7.66 2.45 6.15
CA GLN A 373 -9.09 2.31 6.36
C GLN A 373 -9.91 3.04 5.29
N VAL A 374 -9.38 4.13 4.73
CA VAL A 374 -10.10 4.96 3.74
C VAL A 374 -9.69 4.60 2.31
N CYS A 375 -8.72 3.70 2.12
CA CYS A 375 -8.15 3.41 0.83
C CYS A 375 -8.95 2.33 0.08
N PRO A 376 -9.66 2.66 -1.02
CA PRO A 376 -10.43 1.67 -1.79
C PRO A 376 -9.53 0.67 -2.52
N MET A 377 -8.23 0.94 -2.62
CA MET A 377 -7.27 0.00 -3.19
C MET A 377 -7.07 -1.21 -2.26
N LYS A 378 -7.10 -1.03 -0.93
CA LYS A 378 -6.90 -2.12 0.03
C LYS A 378 -7.86 -3.29 -0.22
N PRO A 379 -9.19 -3.11 -0.15
CA PRO A 379 -10.12 -4.21 -0.35
C PRO A 379 -10.03 -4.82 -1.75
N LEU A 380 -9.82 -3.99 -2.78
CA LEU A 380 -9.67 -4.46 -4.15
C LEU A 380 -8.44 -5.37 -4.31
N CYS A 381 -7.32 -4.98 -3.71
CA CYS A 381 -6.09 -5.76 -3.74
C CYS A 381 -6.21 -7.06 -2.95
N MET A 382 -6.87 -7.03 -1.79
CA MET A 382 -7.09 -8.21 -0.96
C MET A 382 -7.97 -9.24 -1.69
N SER A 383 -9.12 -8.82 -2.20
CA SER A 383 -10.03 -9.71 -2.93
C SER A 383 -9.40 -10.31 -4.19
N LEU A 384 -8.59 -9.55 -4.93
CA LEU A 384 -7.89 -10.06 -6.11
C LEU A 384 -6.85 -11.12 -5.75
N GLN A 385 -6.09 -10.94 -4.67
CA GLN A 385 -5.11 -11.92 -4.22
C GLN A 385 -5.77 -13.22 -3.77
N THR A 386 -6.87 -13.11 -3.02
CA THR A 386 -7.68 -14.26 -2.63
C THR A 386 -8.24 -15.01 -3.83
N SER A 387 -8.74 -14.28 -4.83
CA SER A 387 -9.29 -14.88 -6.05
C SER A 387 -8.26 -15.68 -6.86
N VAL A 388 -6.98 -15.35 -6.72
CA VAL A 388 -5.86 -16.01 -7.42
C VAL A 388 -5.19 -17.09 -6.54
N GLY A 389 -5.70 -17.29 -5.31
CA GLY A 389 -5.17 -18.29 -4.37
C GLY A 389 -3.88 -17.87 -3.68
N LEU A 390 -3.51 -16.59 -3.74
CA LEU A 390 -2.35 -16.04 -3.01
C LEU A 390 -2.65 -15.77 -1.54
N LEU A 391 -3.93 -15.70 -1.18
CA LEU A 391 -4.39 -15.49 0.19
C LEU A 391 -5.59 -16.40 0.47
N ARG A 392 -5.63 -17.05 1.63
CA ARG A 392 -6.76 -17.94 1.96
C ARG A 392 -8.03 -17.11 2.27
N PRO A 393 -9.22 -17.49 1.77
CA PRO A 393 -10.46 -16.73 1.97
C PRO A 393 -10.87 -16.55 3.42
N GLU A 394 -10.52 -17.49 4.30
CA GLU A 394 -10.91 -17.49 5.72
C GLU A 394 -10.43 -16.23 6.43
N TRP A 395 -9.25 -15.70 6.05
CA TRP A 395 -8.65 -14.49 6.62
C TRP A 395 -9.33 -13.19 6.16
N LEU A 396 -10.09 -13.19 5.04
CA LEU A 396 -10.90 -12.02 4.68
C LEU A 396 -12.05 -11.82 5.67
N THR A 397 -12.54 -12.91 6.24
CA THR A 397 -13.77 -12.96 7.03
C THR A 397 -13.56 -13.19 8.51
N GLU A 398 -12.32 -13.53 8.95
CA GLU A 398 -12.03 -13.82 10.35
C GLU A 398 -12.38 -12.62 11.25
N SER A 399 -13.42 -12.82 12.07
CA SER A 399 -14.03 -11.79 12.89
C SER A 399 -13.24 -11.61 14.19
N THR A 400 -12.69 -10.43 14.37
CA THR A 400 -12.25 -9.89 15.66
C THR A 400 -13.47 -9.43 16.47
N THR A 401 -13.56 -9.83 17.74
CA THR A 401 -14.59 -9.43 18.71
C THR A 401 -14.62 -7.91 18.91
N GLY A 402 -15.76 -7.25 18.65
CA GLY A 402 -15.97 -5.82 18.88
C GLY A 402 -17.23 -5.26 18.22
N ASP A 403 -17.91 -4.32 18.89
CA ASP A 403 -19.31 -3.90 18.64
C ASP A 403 -19.53 -2.83 17.54
N PHE A 404 -18.67 -2.71 16.52
CA PHE A 404 -19.01 -1.88 15.35
C PHE A 404 -18.52 -2.47 14.02
N TYR A 405 -19.35 -3.37 13.46
CA TYR A 405 -19.44 -3.79 12.06
C TYR A 405 -18.30 -4.65 11.48
N GLN A 406 -18.50 -5.97 11.59
CA GLN A 406 -17.63 -7.07 11.17
C GLN A 406 -17.48 -7.24 9.65
N LEU A 407 -16.21 -7.27 9.21
CA LEU A 407 -15.62 -8.25 8.28
C LEU A 407 -14.10 -8.07 8.43
N GLY A 408 -13.37 -9.07 8.97
CA GLY A 408 -11.91 -9.21 8.88
C GLY A 408 -10.98 -8.12 9.44
N TYR A 409 -9.90 -8.53 10.12
CA TYR A 409 -8.71 -7.70 10.39
C TYR A 409 -8.14 -7.01 9.12
N TYR A 410 -8.33 -7.67 7.97
CA TYR A 410 -7.79 -7.25 6.68
C TYR A 410 -8.77 -6.52 5.76
N LEU A 411 -10.07 -6.69 5.95
CA LEU A 411 -11.09 -6.21 5.03
C LEU A 411 -12.27 -5.60 5.76
N THR A 412 -12.04 -4.53 6.50
CA THR A 412 -13.09 -3.87 7.29
C THR A 412 -14.33 -3.53 6.47
N SER A 413 -15.51 -3.66 7.09
CA SER A 413 -16.80 -3.25 6.51
C SER A 413 -16.74 -1.83 5.92
N LEU A 414 -16.06 -0.92 6.61
CA LEU A 414 -15.79 0.44 6.17
C LEU A 414 -15.01 0.49 4.84
N ASN A 415 -13.96 -0.32 4.67
CA ASN A 415 -13.21 -0.41 3.41
C ASN A 415 -14.10 -0.85 2.25
N ILE A 416 -14.95 -1.86 2.45
CA ILE A 416 -15.88 -2.37 1.43
C ILE A 416 -16.90 -1.30 1.05
N VAL A 417 -17.48 -0.63 2.05
CA VAL A 417 -18.43 0.47 1.84
C VAL A 417 -17.77 1.61 1.05
N ILE A 418 -16.54 1.99 1.39
CA ILE A 418 -15.80 3.01 0.65
C ILE A 418 -15.52 2.55 -0.78
N LEU A 419 -15.06 1.32 -0.98
CA LEU A 419 -14.87 0.77 -2.33
C LEU A 419 -16.16 0.82 -3.14
N ALA A 420 -17.31 0.44 -2.56
CA ALA A 420 -18.61 0.48 -3.22
C ALA A 420 -19.00 1.91 -3.61
N ILE A 421 -18.90 2.87 -2.68
CA ILE A 421 -19.19 4.29 -2.92
C ILE A 421 -18.27 4.85 -4.02
N VAL A 422 -16.98 4.56 -3.94
CA VAL A 422 -15.99 5.03 -4.91
C VAL A 422 -16.24 4.44 -6.30
N SER A 423 -16.64 3.17 -6.37
CA SER A 423 -16.96 2.47 -7.62
C SER A 423 -18.25 3.01 -8.25
N LEU A 424 -19.27 3.29 -7.44
CA LEU A 424 -20.49 3.96 -7.89
C LEU A 424 -20.18 5.38 -8.40
N ALA A 425 -19.37 6.14 -7.66
CA ALA A 425 -18.93 7.46 -8.09
C ALA A 425 -18.11 7.39 -9.39
N ALA A 426 -17.28 6.37 -9.55
CA ALA A 426 -16.47 6.14 -10.76
C ALA A 426 -17.31 5.77 -11.99
N PHE A 427 -18.43 5.09 -11.76
CA PHE A 427 -19.40 4.79 -12.79
C PHE A 427 -19.94 6.10 -13.39
N PHE A 428 -20.48 7.00 -12.58
CA PHE A 428 -21.04 8.27 -13.07
C PHE A 428 -19.99 9.32 -13.46
N TYR A 429 -18.89 9.42 -12.71
CA TYR A 429 -17.84 10.42 -12.89
C TYR A 429 -16.49 9.76 -13.18
N ARG A 430 -15.90 10.11 -14.33
CA ARG A 430 -14.60 9.55 -14.75
C ARG A 430 -13.52 9.85 -13.70
N ARG A 431 -12.82 8.80 -13.25
CA ARG A 431 -11.69 8.85 -12.30
C ARG A 431 -12.01 9.74 -11.09
N SER A 432 -13.16 9.52 -10.46
CA SER A 432 -13.64 10.25 -9.27
C SER A 432 -12.61 10.24 -8.13
N TRP A 433 -12.12 9.06 -7.75
CA TRP A 433 -11.15 8.91 -6.66
C TRP A 433 -9.82 9.61 -6.92
N CYS A 434 -9.30 9.58 -8.15
CA CYS A 434 -8.04 10.22 -8.49
C CYS A 434 -8.05 11.75 -8.26
N ARG A 435 -9.23 12.36 -8.04
CA ARG A 435 -9.39 13.78 -7.69
C ARG A 435 -9.19 14.04 -6.20
N ILE A 436 -9.59 13.10 -5.34
CA ILE A 436 -9.54 13.22 -3.87
C ILE A 436 -8.46 12.37 -3.22
N CYS A 437 -7.77 11.52 -3.98
CA CYS A 437 -6.80 10.56 -3.47
C CYS A 437 -5.68 11.25 -2.67
N PRO A 438 -5.54 10.96 -1.36
CA PRO A 438 -4.52 11.55 -0.49
C PRO A 438 -3.08 11.30 -0.98
N LEU A 439 -2.80 10.08 -1.45
CA LEU A 439 -1.51 9.73 -2.06
C LEU A 439 -1.24 10.57 -3.32
N GLY A 440 -2.26 10.79 -4.15
CA GLY A 440 -2.17 11.68 -5.31
C GLY A 440 -1.92 13.13 -4.89
N ALA A 441 -2.47 13.59 -3.77
CA ALA A 441 -2.21 14.93 -3.23
C ALA A 441 -0.77 15.05 -2.71
N LEU A 442 -0.23 14.00 -2.07
CA LEU A 442 1.15 13.95 -1.59
C LEU A 442 2.16 14.10 -2.74
N ILE A 443 2.00 13.33 -3.82
CA ILE A 443 2.84 13.45 -5.03
C ILE A 443 2.70 14.83 -5.68
N ALA A 444 1.48 15.38 -5.68
CA ALA A 444 1.21 16.73 -6.20
C ALA A 444 1.94 17.81 -5.41
N LEU A 445 2.04 17.63 -4.09
CA LEU A 445 2.65 18.58 -3.19
C LEU A 445 4.14 18.72 -3.51
N PHE A 446 4.88 17.60 -3.58
CA PHE A 446 6.31 17.60 -3.89
C PHE A 446 6.64 18.02 -5.32
N SER A 447 5.82 17.65 -6.31
CA SER A 447 6.04 18.06 -7.72
C SER A 447 5.70 19.53 -8.01
N ARG A 448 4.96 20.22 -7.12
CA ARG A 448 4.49 21.60 -7.33
C ARG A 448 5.33 22.65 -6.61
N PHE A 449 6.00 22.29 -5.51
CA PHE A 449 6.77 23.24 -4.70
C PHE A 449 7.80 23.98 -5.58
N PRO A 450 7.91 25.33 -5.46
CA PRO A 450 8.72 26.16 -6.36
C PRO A 450 10.16 25.69 -6.63
N PRO A 451 10.95 25.23 -5.63
CA PRO A 451 12.30 24.73 -5.89
C PRO A 451 12.29 23.43 -6.72
N PHE A 452 11.34 22.53 -6.48
CA PHE A 452 11.24 21.24 -7.17
C PHE A 452 10.52 21.31 -8.52
N LYS A 453 9.69 22.34 -8.74
CA LYS A 453 8.98 22.56 -10.02
C LYS A 453 9.97 22.72 -11.18
N TRP A 454 11.10 23.39 -10.93
CA TRP A 454 12.14 23.60 -11.95
C TRP A 454 12.86 22.30 -12.35
N ILE A 455 12.86 21.30 -11.46
CA ILE A 455 13.53 20.01 -11.63
C ILE A 455 12.59 18.94 -12.22
N SER A 456 11.27 19.15 -12.15
CA SER A 456 10.30 18.20 -12.72
C SER A 456 10.60 17.90 -14.18
N ALA A 457 10.99 16.64 -14.45
CA ALA A 457 11.49 16.24 -15.75
C ALA A 457 10.38 16.21 -16.80
N LEU A 458 9.15 15.85 -16.41
CA LEU A 458 8.00 15.74 -17.29
C LEU A 458 7.14 17.01 -17.26
N ARG A 459 7.02 17.69 -18.41
CA ARG A 459 6.19 18.89 -18.57
C ARG A 459 5.29 18.79 -19.79
N LEU A 460 4.04 19.21 -19.60
CA LEU A 460 3.09 19.39 -20.69
C LEU A 460 3.07 20.87 -21.08
N ASP A 461 3.57 21.17 -22.28
CA ASP A 461 3.65 22.51 -22.82
C ASP A 461 2.59 22.75 -23.91
N LYS A 462 2.06 23.97 -23.91
CA LYS A 462 1.11 24.47 -24.90
C LYS A 462 1.74 25.53 -25.77
N VAL A 463 1.65 25.36 -27.08
CA VAL A 463 2.10 26.37 -28.06
C VAL A 463 0.93 27.29 -28.40
N GLU A 464 1.00 28.54 -27.95
CA GLU A 464 -0.07 29.54 -28.14
C GLU A 464 -0.44 29.73 -29.62
N LYS A 465 0.57 29.91 -30.47
CA LYS A 465 0.39 30.15 -31.92
C LYS A 465 -0.37 29.02 -32.65
N LYS A 466 -0.29 27.79 -32.15
CA LYS A 466 -0.92 26.61 -32.78
C LYS A 466 -2.27 26.23 -32.13
N CYS A 467 -2.62 26.81 -30.98
CA CYS A 467 -3.84 26.45 -30.26
C CYS A 467 -5.00 27.40 -30.56
N THR A 468 -6.08 26.87 -31.12
CA THR A 468 -7.30 27.65 -31.42
C THR A 468 -8.33 27.69 -30.27
N LYS A 469 -7.98 27.15 -29.09
CA LYS A 469 -8.91 26.99 -27.96
C LYS A 469 -10.22 26.25 -28.33
N CYS A 470 -10.17 25.20 -29.15
CA CYS A 470 -11.33 24.40 -29.55
C CYS A 470 -12.04 23.60 -28.42
N GLY A 471 -11.52 23.60 -27.19
CA GLY A 471 -12.14 22.94 -26.03
C GLY A 471 -12.09 21.40 -26.00
N VAL A 472 -11.50 20.74 -27.01
CA VAL A 472 -11.36 19.27 -27.03
C VAL A 472 -10.60 18.76 -25.82
N CYS A 473 -9.50 19.42 -25.45
CA CYS A 473 -8.68 19.09 -24.27
C CYS A 473 -9.51 19.05 -22.97
N LYS A 474 -10.45 20.00 -22.78
CA LYS A 474 -11.35 20.05 -21.61
C LYS A 474 -12.34 18.87 -21.60
N ARG A 475 -12.90 18.52 -22.77
CA ARG A 475 -13.87 17.41 -22.90
C ARG A 475 -13.24 16.04 -22.65
N VAL A 476 -12.02 15.80 -23.17
CA VAL A 476 -11.39 14.48 -23.08
C VAL A 476 -10.74 14.21 -21.71
N CYS A 477 -10.37 15.27 -20.97
CA CYS A 477 -9.71 15.17 -19.67
C CYS A 477 -10.56 14.41 -18.63
N PRO A 478 -10.09 13.29 -18.06
CA PRO A 478 -10.86 12.51 -17.10
C PRO A 478 -11.06 13.24 -15.76
N THR A 479 -10.10 14.05 -15.33
CA THR A 479 -10.15 14.84 -14.07
C THR A 479 -10.63 16.28 -14.25
N GLN A 480 -11.02 16.66 -15.47
CA GLN A 480 -11.57 18.00 -15.81
C GLN A 480 -10.63 19.17 -15.43
N VAL A 481 -9.34 19.01 -15.74
CA VAL A 481 -8.32 20.05 -15.64
C VAL A 481 -8.63 21.18 -16.64
N THR A 482 -8.74 22.43 -16.17
CA THR A 482 -9.12 23.58 -17.00
C THR A 482 -7.91 24.33 -17.54
N GLU A 483 -6.74 24.20 -16.89
CA GLU A 483 -5.53 24.95 -17.19
C GLU A 483 -5.01 24.74 -18.62
N VAL A 484 -5.21 23.55 -19.19
CA VAL A 484 -4.84 23.23 -20.58
C VAL A 484 -5.65 24.08 -21.58
N TYR A 485 -6.91 24.38 -21.24
CA TYR A 485 -7.79 25.23 -22.05
C TYR A 485 -7.54 26.72 -21.79
N GLU A 486 -7.50 27.12 -20.51
CA GLU A 486 -7.51 28.51 -20.07
C GLU A 486 -6.18 29.24 -20.32
N LYS A 487 -5.03 28.59 -20.04
CA LYS A 487 -3.72 29.22 -20.24
C LYS A 487 -3.45 29.50 -21.71
N LYS A 488 -2.82 30.63 -22.01
CA LYS A 488 -2.47 31.05 -23.38
C LYS A 488 -1.36 30.17 -23.99
N GLY A 489 -0.26 29.97 -23.26
CA GLY A 489 0.86 29.12 -23.67
C GLY A 489 1.78 28.75 -22.51
N GLY A 490 2.83 27.99 -22.80
CA GLY A 490 3.83 27.52 -21.85
C GLY A 490 3.39 26.29 -21.06
N ASP A 491 3.95 26.10 -19.86
CA ASP A 491 3.68 24.95 -18.99
C ASP A 491 2.22 24.97 -18.49
N VAL A 492 1.44 23.99 -18.97
CA VAL A 492 0.04 23.75 -18.58
C VAL A 492 -0.09 22.61 -17.57
N THR A 493 1.02 22.08 -17.06
CA THR A 493 1.02 21.05 -16.03
C THR A 493 0.48 21.63 -14.72
N SER A 494 -0.66 21.11 -14.26
CA SER A 494 -1.24 21.45 -12.97
C SER A 494 -1.16 20.28 -12.00
N SER A 495 -1.31 20.56 -10.71
CA SER A 495 -1.36 19.54 -9.65
C SER A 495 -2.51 18.54 -9.84
N ASN A 496 -3.53 18.89 -10.62
CA ASN A 496 -4.70 18.05 -10.89
C ASN A 496 -4.53 17.21 -12.18
N CYS A 497 -3.45 17.45 -12.93
CA CYS A 497 -3.14 16.70 -14.14
C CYS A 497 -2.52 15.34 -13.80
N LEU A 498 -3.16 14.26 -14.26
CA LEU A 498 -2.63 12.89 -14.12
C LEU A 498 -1.59 12.54 -15.20
N LEU A 499 -1.14 13.51 -16.01
CA LEU A 499 -0.25 13.30 -17.17
C LEU A 499 -0.67 12.10 -18.06
N CYS A 500 -1.99 11.89 -18.20
CA CYS A 500 -2.54 10.76 -18.94
C CYS A 500 -2.52 10.93 -20.46
N LEU A 501 -2.09 12.10 -20.94
CA LEU A 501 -1.88 12.50 -22.34
C LEU A 501 -3.07 12.36 -23.31
N ARG A 502 -4.28 12.07 -22.83
CA ARG A 502 -5.49 12.06 -23.69
C ARG A 502 -5.74 13.40 -24.40
N CYS A 503 -5.34 14.51 -23.79
CA CYS A 503 -5.41 15.83 -24.42
C CYS A 503 -4.45 15.97 -25.61
N VAL A 504 -3.24 15.40 -25.52
CA VAL A 504 -2.26 15.36 -26.61
C VAL A 504 -2.76 14.43 -27.73
N GLU A 505 -3.30 13.27 -27.35
CA GLU A 505 -3.83 12.27 -28.29
C GLU A 505 -4.99 12.79 -29.15
N MET A 506 -5.92 13.53 -28.54
CA MET A 506 -7.16 13.95 -29.20
C MET A 506 -7.10 15.37 -29.77
N CYS A 507 -6.03 16.12 -29.53
CA CYS A 507 -5.92 17.48 -30.06
C CYS A 507 -5.88 17.43 -31.59
N PRO A 508 -6.80 18.12 -32.30
CA PRO A 508 -6.86 18.07 -33.76
C PRO A 508 -5.75 18.88 -34.45
N TYR A 509 -5.04 19.73 -33.71
CA TYR A 509 -3.99 20.59 -34.25
C TYR A 509 -2.62 19.96 -34.00
N GLU A 510 -1.81 19.92 -35.05
CA GLU A 510 -0.43 19.44 -34.99
C GLU A 510 0.39 20.27 -34.01
N ASP A 511 1.18 19.60 -33.17
CA ASP A 511 2.18 20.23 -32.31
C ASP A 511 1.67 21.28 -31.30
N ALA A 512 0.37 21.47 -31.18
CA ALA A 512 -0.23 22.43 -30.25
C ALA A 512 0.01 22.05 -28.78
N LEU A 513 0.12 20.75 -28.47
CA LEU A 513 0.46 20.22 -27.15
C LEU A 513 1.68 19.30 -27.25
N ARG A 514 2.67 19.50 -26.38
CA ARG A 514 3.93 18.76 -26.35
C ARG A 514 4.22 18.23 -24.94
N LEU A 515 4.56 16.96 -24.83
CA LEU A 515 5.16 16.40 -23.62
C LEU A 515 6.67 16.46 -23.76
N ASN A 516 7.30 17.22 -22.88
CA ASN A 516 8.75 17.35 -22.78
C ASN A 516 9.27 16.55 -21.58
N LEU A 517 10.32 15.76 -21.80
CA LEU A 517 11.11 15.08 -20.78
C LEU A 517 12.51 15.69 -20.76
N ALA A 518 12.88 16.34 -19.66
CA ALA A 518 14.18 17.01 -19.48
C ALA A 518 14.56 17.91 -20.69
N GLY A 519 13.59 18.67 -21.19
CA GLY A 519 13.76 19.59 -22.34
C GLY A 519 13.62 18.96 -23.73
N LYS A 520 13.57 17.62 -23.86
CA LYS A 520 13.34 16.92 -25.13
C LYS A 520 11.87 16.55 -25.32
N THR A 521 11.30 16.83 -26.49
CA THR A 521 9.92 16.46 -26.79
C THR A 521 9.80 14.96 -27.05
N VAL A 522 9.05 14.25 -26.19
CA VAL A 522 8.80 12.79 -26.30
C VAL A 522 7.51 12.52 -27.07
N MET A 523 6.46 13.30 -26.83
CA MET A 523 5.17 13.14 -27.49
C MET A 523 4.62 14.49 -27.92
N ARG A 524 3.92 14.52 -29.05
CA ARG A 524 3.29 15.71 -29.64
C ARG A 524 1.90 15.39 -30.15
N SER A 525 1.02 16.39 -30.15
CA SER A 525 -0.29 16.28 -30.81
C SER A 525 -0.12 16.18 -32.32
N ARG A 526 -1.01 15.43 -32.97
CA ARG A 526 -1.00 15.16 -34.41
C ARG A 526 -2.37 15.46 -34.98
N ASN A 527 -2.41 15.94 -36.23
CA ASN A 527 -3.68 16.10 -36.90
C ASN A 527 -4.18 14.72 -37.32
N TRP A 528 -5.28 14.28 -36.72
CA TRP A 528 -5.92 13.01 -37.08
C TRP A 528 -7.07 13.21 -38.07
N LEU A 529 -7.41 14.45 -38.43
CA LEU A 529 -8.40 14.79 -39.46
C LEU A 529 -7.80 14.70 -40.87
N GLU A 530 -6.49 14.87 -41.01
CA GLU A 530 -5.79 14.57 -42.25
C GLU A 530 -5.67 13.05 -42.40
N SER A 531 -6.57 12.47 -43.19
CA SER A 531 -6.27 11.22 -43.88
C SER A 531 -5.03 11.49 -44.72
N ASN A 532 -3.96 10.73 -44.49
CA ASN A 532 -2.92 10.68 -45.50
C ASN A 532 -3.60 9.97 -46.66
N GLU A 533 -4.01 10.72 -47.68
CA GLU A 533 -3.87 10.23 -49.03
C GLU A 533 -2.39 9.84 -49.16
N PHE A 534 -2.14 8.55 -49.37
CA PHE A 534 -1.14 7.95 -50.25
C PHE A 534 -1.20 6.43 -50.05
#